data_AF-A0A897NVI7-F1
#
_entry.id   AF-A0A897NVI7-F1
#
_cell.length_a   1.000
_cell.length_b   1.000
_cell.length_c   1.000
_cell.angle_alpha   90.00
_cell.angle_beta   90.00
_cell.angle_gamma   90.00
#
_symmetry.space_group_name_H-M   'P 1'
#
loop_
_entity.id
_entity.type
_entity.pdbx_description
1 polymer ?
#
loop_
_entity_poly.entity_id
_entity_poly.type
_entity_poly.pdbx_seq_one_letter_code
_entity_poly.pdbx_strand_id
1 'polypeptide(L)' 'MGIEADDLREKLERNGELMIAVSEFEEPLELHLHDTEIEDETVRIQLTDGVLTFETDAVVGAWHHTHSLKDLGLGD' A
#
# COMPACT_ATOMS: atom_id res chain seq x y z
N MET A 1 -13.85 -0.53 10.22
CA MET A 1 -13.56 0.71 9.48
C MET A 1 -12.32 0.38 8.67
N GLY A 2 -12.50 0.13 7.37
CA GLY A 2 -11.39 -0.22 6.49
C GLY A 2 -10.59 1.04 6.19
N ILE A 3 -9.27 0.90 6.10
CA ILE A 3 -8.42 1.93 5.49
C ILE A 3 -8.81 1.99 4.02
N GLU A 4 -9.27 3.15 3.56
CA GLU A 4 -9.66 3.38 2.16
C GLU A 4 -8.45 3.83 1.33
N ALA A 5 -8.59 3.90 0.00
CA ALA A 5 -7.52 4.33 -0.92
C ALA A 5 -6.87 5.65 -0.48
N ASP A 6 -7.68 6.57 0.00
CA ASP A 6 -7.27 7.90 0.49
C ASP A 6 -6.37 7.80 1.73
N ASP A 7 -6.63 6.87 2.64
CA ASP A 7 -5.81 6.65 3.84
C ASP A 7 -4.43 6.04 3.47
N LEU A 8 -4.39 5.19 2.45
CA LEU A 8 -3.13 4.65 1.91
C LEU A 8 -2.29 5.76 1.27
N ARG A 9 -2.95 6.63 0.49
CA ARG A 9 -2.31 7.79 -0.13
C ARG A 9 -1.74 8.74 0.92
N GLU A 10 -2.52 9.08 1.94
CA GLU A 10 -2.09 9.99 3.01
C GLU A 10 -0.91 9.42 3.81
N LYS A 11 -0.88 8.09 4.04
CA LYS A 11 0.25 7.43 4.72
C LYS A 11 1.51 7.39 3.87
N LEU A 12 1.38 7.12 2.57
CA LEU A 12 2.49 7.17 1.63
C LEU A 12 3.05 8.59 1.55
N GLU A 13 2.19 9.61 1.38
CA GLU A 13 2.55 11.04 1.37
C GLU A 13 3.26 11.49 2.65
N ARG A 14 2.82 10.99 3.81
CA ARG A 14 3.39 11.36 5.10
C ARG A 14 4.76 10.72 5.37
N ASN A 15 4.97 9.48 4.94
CA ASN A 15 6.15 8.70 5.30
C ASN A 15 7.19 8.63 4.16
N GLY A 16 6.82 8.93 2.92
CA GLY A 16 7.66 8.83 1.73
C GLY A 16 7.82 7.40 1.18
N GLU A 17 7.61 6.40 2.04
CA GLU A 17 7.71 4.97 1.73
C GLU A 17 6.69 4.14 2.53
N LEU A 18 6.27 3.00 1.99
CA LEU A 18 5.29 2.11 2.61
C LEU A 18 5.52 0.64 2.21
N MET A 19 5.81 -0.24 3.16
CA MET A 19 6.07 -1.66 2.91
C MET A 19 4.80 -2.52 3.02
N ILE A 20 4.31 -3.08 1.92
CA ILE A 20 3.07 -3.89 1.86
C ILE A 20 3.36 -5.33 1.44
N ALA A 21 2.94 -6.32 2.25
CA ALA A 21 3.00 -7.72 1.85
C ALA A 21 1.78 -8.13 1.01
N VAL A 22 1.84 -7.95 -0.31
CA VAL A 22 0.75 -8.33 -1.24
C VAL A 22 0.74 -9.85 -1.43
N SER A 23 -0.42 -10.48 -1.26
CA SER A 23 -0.59 -11.95 -1.26
C SER A 23 -0.21 -12.66 -2.57
N GLU A 24 -0.03 -11.92 -3.67
CA GLU A 24 0.44 -12.44 -4.96
C GLU A 24 1.97 -12.58 -5.05
N PHE A 25 2.71 -12.05 -4.07
CA PHE A 25 4.18 -12.09 -4.03
C PHE A 25 4.67 -12.79 -2.77
N GLU A 26 5.75 -13.56 -2.90
CA GLU A 26 6.39 -14.26 -1.77
C GLU A 26 7.21 -13.31 -0.89
N GLU A 27 7.58 -12.13 -1.41
CA GLU A 27 8.32 -11.07 -0.69
C GLU A 27 7.47 -9.79 -0.59
N PRO A 28 7.55 -9.03 0.52
CA PRO A 28 6.81 -7.79 0.68
C PRO A 28 7.26 -6.71 -0.32
N LEU A 29 6.28 -6.02 -0.92
CA LEU A 29 6.49 -4.92 -1.86
C LEU A 29 6.72 -3.61 -1.12
N GLU A 30 7.79 -2.91 -1.45
CA GLU A 30 8.08 -1.57 -0.94
C GLU A 30 7.53 -0.52 -1.92
N LEU A 31 6.56 0.29 -1.47
CA LEU A 31 6.00 1.42 -2.23
C LEU A 31 6.79 2.68 -1.92
N HIS A 32 7.32 3.35 -2.94
CA HIS A 32 7.93 4.67 -2.82
C HIS A 32 7.06 5.73 -3.52
N LEU A 33 7.03 6.94 -2.95
CA LEU A 33 6.19 8.05 -3.41
C LEU A 33 6.39 8.44 -4.89
N HIS A 34 7.57 8.21 -5.43
CA HIS A 34 7.95 8.68 -6.76
C HIS A 34 7.51 7.77 -7.89
N ASP A 35 7.21 6.51 -7.60
CA ASP A 35 6.93 5.49 -8.61
C ASP A 35 5.54 4.86 -8.44
N THR A 36 4.74 5.33 -7.48
CA THR A 36 3.42 4.78 -7.14
C THR A 36 2.30 5.76 -7.46
N GLU A 37 1.36 5.36 -8.30
CA GLU A 37 0.11 6.07 -8.60
C GLU A 37 -1.07 5.31 -7.98
N ILE A 38 -1.87 5.99 -7.16
CA ILE A 38 -3.07 5.41 -6.52
C ILE A 38 -4.29 6.10 -7.13
N GLU A 39 -5.19 5.31 -7.71
CA GLU A 39 -6.52 5.71 -8.17
C GLU A 39 -7.61 4.98 -7.35
N ASP A 40 -8.88 5.31 -7.55
CA ASP A 40 -10.01 4.81 -6.74
C ASP A 40 -10.05 3.27 -6.66
N GLU A 41 -9.84 2.59 -7.79
CA GLU A 41 -9.91 1.12 -7.89
C GLU A 41 -8.55 0.45 -8.04
N THR A 42 -7.50 1.21 -8.42
CA THR A 42 -6.21 0.60 -8.75
C THR A 42 -5.00 1.31 -8.16
N VAL A 43 -3.97 0.51 -7.82
CA VAL A 43 -2.63 0.96 -7.45
C VAL A 43 -1.66 0.56 -8.55
N ARG A 44 -0.97 1.53 -9.13
CA ARG A 44 0.07 1.36 -10.15
C ARG A 44 1.46 1.60 -9.59
N ILE A 45 2.39 0.72 -9.92
CA ILE A 45 3.81 0.87 -9.59
C ILE A 45 4.62 0.83 -10.88
N GLN A 46 5.35 1.91 -11.15
CA GLN A 46 6.26 2.02 -12.28
C GLN A 46 7.60 1.38 -11.90
N LEU A 47 7.96 0.28 -12.56
CA LEU A 47 9.25 -0.38 -12.42
C LEU A 47 10.16 0.00 -13.61
N THR A 48 11.45 -0.29 -13.47
CA THR A 48 12.44 -0.02 -14.53
C THR A 48 12.17 -0.78 -15.83
N ASP A 49 11.40 -1.87 -15.77
CA ASP A 49 11.11 -2.78 -16.87
C ASP A 49 9.60 -2.97 -17.14
N GLY A 50 8.73 -2.25 -16.44
CA GLY A 50 7.29 -2.43 -16.61
C GLY A 50 6.43 -1.60 -15.66
N VAL A 51 5.12 -1.88 -15.69
CA VAL A 51 4.14 -1.32 -14.76
C VAL A 51 3.39 -2.47 -14.12
N LEU A 52 3.37 -2.53 -12.80
CA LEU A 52 2.47 -3.40 -12.05
C LEU A 52 1.17 -2.65 -11.75
N THR A 53 0.04 -3.33 -11.79
CA THR A 53 -1.27 -2.77 -11.46
C THR A 53 -2.01 -3.74 -10.57
N PHE A 54 -2.47 -3.24 -9.43
CA PHE A 54 -3.18 -4.00 -8.41
C PHE A 54 -4.54 -3.38 -8.14
N GLU A 55 -5.51 -4.18 -7.73
CA GLU A 55 -6.76 -3.68 -7.16
C GLU A 55 -6.48 -3.05 -5.79
N THR A 56 -7.01 -1.85 -5.54
CA THR A 56 -6.78 -1.13 -4.28
C THR A 56 -7.20 -1.95 -3.06
N ASP A 57 -8.32 -2.68 -3.15
CA ASP A 57 -8.81 -3.56 -2.08
C ASP A 57 -7.83 -4.69 -1.74
N ALA A 58 -7.13 -5.24 -2.73
CA ALA A 58 -6.14 -6.30 -2.52
C ALA A 58 -4.92 -5.77 -1.75
N VAL A 59 -4.48 -4.56 -2.10
CA VAL A 59 -3.37 -3.86 -1.43
C VAL A 59 -3.75 -3.48 0.00
N VAL A 60 -4.96 -2.96 0.22
CA VAL A 60 -5.52 -2.67 1.55
C VAL A 60 -5.60 -3.94 2.39
N GLY A 61 -6.13 -5.02 1.84
CA GLY A 61 -6.27 -6.31 2.55
C GLY A 61 -4.91 -6.86 3.01
N ALA A 62 -3.92 -6.82 2.11
CA ALA A 62 -2.53 -7.15 2.39
C ALA A 62 -1.92 -6.30 3.52
N TRP A 63 -2.16 -5.00 3.50
CA TRP A 63 -1.70 -4.08 4.54
C TRP A 63 -2.26 -4.44 5.92
N HIS A 64 -3.59 -4.65 6.03
CA HIS A 64 -4.23 -5.05 7.29
C HIS A 64 -3.77 -6.39 7.82
N HIS A 65 -3.37 -7.32 6.93
CA HIS A 65 -2.84 -8.61 7.35
C HIS A 65 -1.48 -8.49 8.01
N THR A 66 -0.70 -7.48 7.60
CA THR A 66 0.70 -7.31 8.00
C THR A 66 0.85 -6.33 9.17
N HIS A 67 -0.06 -5.36 9.29
CA HIS A 67 0.05 -4.27 10.28
C HIS A 67 -1.21 -4.17 11.14
N SER A 68 -1.02 -4.14 12.47
CA SER A 68 -2.10 -3.78 13.40
C SER A 68 -2.07 -2.30 13.76
N LEU A 69 -3.22 -1.76 14.19
CA LEU A 69 -3.29 -0.40 14.74
C LEU A 69 -2.31 -0.17 15.89
N LYS A 70 -2.00 -1.22 16.66
CA LYS A 70 -1.07 -1.16 17.79
C LYS A 70 0.38 -1.02 17.33
N ASP A 71 0.74 -1.67 16.23
CA ASP A 71 2.08 -1.59 15.64
C ASP A 71 2.39 -0.20 15.07
N LEU A 72 1.33 0.52 14.69
CA LEU A 72 1.41 1.89 14.18
C LEU A 72 1.22 2.96 15.28
N GLY A 73 0.98 2.55 16.53
CA GLY A 73 0.72 3.48 17.64
C GLY A 73 -0.61 4.24 17.54
N LEU A 74 -1.61 3.66 16.86
CA LEU A 74 -2.91 4.28 16.56
C LEU A 74 -4.11 3.60 17.26
N GLY A 75 -3.89 2.58 18.09
CA GLY A 75 -4.94 1.93 18.87
C GLY A 75 -4.71 2.13 20.37
N ASP A 76 -5.56 2.99 20.98
CA ASP A 76 -5.62 3.44 22.39
C ASP A 76 -4.28 3.57 23.17
#